data_AF-A0A7T5EZH0-F1
#
_entry.id   AF-A0A7T5EZH0-F1
#
_cell.length_a   1.000
_cell.length_b   1.000
_cell.length_c   1.000
_cell.angle_alpha   90.00
_cell.angle_beta   90.00
_cell.angle_gamma   90.00
#
_symmetry.space_group_name_H-M   'P 1'
#
loop_
_entity.id
_entity.type
_entity.pdbx_description
1 polymer ?
#
loop_
_entity_poly.entity_id
_entity_poly.type
_entity_poly.pdbx_seq_one_letter_code
_entity_poly.pdbx_strand_id
1 'polypeptide(L)'
;MAVQYEGWSIVAQYRKCGKQGCKTCSEGPGHGPYYYGTKVIDGRRRSKYFGKTLPTDDNSQDDIQDVAVLQSKIQSLEREKEQFLRQVRDLEERLSAYQNRSKVNQQHSSAIDTVVQVEMPASVHSVSHIEMNDSGELSRDQIEMIWNEESSQVEATQEVLSQAHNSYINGLFRNTQDKHTRLNQRGGNRPFVCPFRSGGRGGHRTFGNAERLVRTAVPWLIENVSKQQATKYDIASQAERKRQGYRNRYQAMPLNQLQALQDKMRRSVESGNAVGWTMSLSELEQQLKMIEKVIAEKS
;
A
#
# COMPACT_ATOMS: atom_id res chain seq x y z
N MET A 1 11.41 29.35 -28.75
CA MET A 1 11.49 29.96 -27.40
C MET A 1 10.73 29.09 -26.43
N ALA A 2 11.23 28.92 -25.20
CA ALA A 2 10.52 28.18 -24.16
C ALA A 2 9.56 29.15 -23.44
N VAL A 3 8.31 28.74 -23.26
CA VAL A 3 7.28 29.50 -22.53
C VAL A 3 7.19 28.92 -21.11
N GLN A 4 7.07 29.77 -20.10
CA GLN A 4 6.85 29.31 -18.71
C GLN A 4 5.34 29.23 -18.45
N TYR A 5 4.86 28.09 -17.95
CA TYR A 5 3.45 27.87 -17.59
C TYR A 5 3.39 26.97 -16.35
N GLU A 6 2.80 27.43 -15.24
CA GLU A 6 2.71 26.69 -13.96
C GLU A 6 4.08 26.13 -13.45
N GLY A 7 5.16 26.87 -13.72
CA GLY A 7 6.52 26.48 -13.40
C GLY A 7 7.09 25.34 -14.27
N TRP A 8 6.45 25.03 -15.39
CA TRP A 8 6.98 24.20 -16.47
C TRP A 8 7.63 25.08 -17.55
N SER A 9 8.80 24.65 -18.03
CA SER A 9 9.42 25.20 -19.23
C SER A 9 8.88 24.42 -20.45
N ILE A 10 7.93 25.03 -21.16
CA ILE A 10 7.20 24.44 -22.29
C ILE A 10 7.85 24.80 -23.62
N VAL A 11 8.06 23.79 -24.47
CA VAL A 11 8.65 23.95 -25.80
C VAL A 11 7.82 23.17 -26.83
N ALA A 12 7.59 23.79 -27.99
CA ALA A 12 7.01 23.15 -29.17
C ALA A 12 8.02 22.21 -29.83
N GLN A 13 7.65 20.96 -30.06
CA GLN A 13 8.50 19.92 -30.66
C GLN A 13 7.75 19.11 -31.71
N TYR A 14 8.42 18.78 -32.81
CA TYR A 14 7.92 17.82 -33.80
C TYR A 14 8.44 16.41 -33.47
N ARG A 15 7.63 15.38 -33.70
CA ARG A 15 7.94 13.98 -33.39
C ARG A 15 7.71 13.08 -34.60
N LYS A 16 8.67 12.20 -34.87
CA LYS A 16 8.53 11.15 -35.88
C LYS A 16 7.72 9.98 -35.32
N CYS A 17 6.76 9.47 -36.08
CA CYS A 17 5.87 8.40 -35.62
C CYS A 17 6.46 6.98 -35.76
N GLY A 18 7.56 6.82 -36.50
CA GLY A 18 8.22 5.53 -36.72
C GLY A 18 7.53 4.59 -37.72
N LYS A 19 6.40 5.00 -38.34
CA LYS A 19 5.71 4.20 -39.35
C LYS A 19 6.45 4.25 -40.69
N GLN A 20 6.75 3.09 -41.27
CA GLN A 20 7.30 2.98 -42.63
C GLN A 20 6.27 3.55 -43.63
N GLY A 21 6.70 4.49 -44.49
CA GLY A 21 5.83 5.14 -45.49
C GLY A 21 5.09 6.41 -45.04
N CYS A 22 5.35 6.93 -43.83
CA CYS A 22 4.73 8.19 -43.40
C CYS A 22 5.36 9.40 -44.12
N LYS A 23 4.68 9.93 -45.15
CA LYS A 23 5.13 11.11 -45.94
C LYS A 23 5.46 12.31 -45.07
N THR A 24 4.62 12.62 -44.07
CA THR A 24 4.84 13.73 -43.13
C THR A 24 6.13 13.60 -42.31
N CYS A 25 6.59 12.37 -42.05
CA CYS A 25 7.83 12.10 -41.30
C CYS A 25 9.05 11.87 -42.22
N SER A 26 8.84 11.42 -43.46
CA SER A 26 9.92 11.17 -44.42
C SER A 26 10.32 12.43 -45.17
N GLU A 27 9.35 13.27 -45.52
CA GLU A 27 9.55 14.49 -46.32
C GLU A 27 9.48 15.76 -45.46
N GLY A 28 8.95 15.66 -44.23
CA GLY A 28 8.72 16.80 -43.34
C GLY A 28 9.38 16.68 -41.95
N PRO A 29 9.19 17.69 -41.09
CA PRO A 29 9.77 17.73 -39.74
C PRO A 29 9.18 16.67 -38.78
N GLY A 30 8.15 15.93 -39.19
CA GLY A 30 7.40 14.99 -38.36
C GLY A 30 6.05 15.56 -37.92
N HIS A 31 5.34 14.84 -37.07
CA HIS A 31 4.05 15.28 -36.54
C HIS A 31 4.24 16.32 -35.44
N GLY A 32 3.46 17.39 -35.49
CA GLY A 32 3.52 18.48 -34.52
C GLY A 32 3.21 19.83 -35.17
N PRO A 33 3.47 20.94 -34.46
CA PRO A 33 4.18 20.98 -33.19
C PRO A 33 3.33 20.48 -32.02
N TYR A 34 3.97 19.74 -31.12
CA TYR A 34 3.42 19.28 -29.85
C TYR A 34 4.12 20.00 -28.70
N TYR A 35 3.37 20.41 -27.68
CA TYR A 35 3.94 21.10 -26.54
C TYR A 35 4.36 20.11 -25.46
N TYR A 36 5.64 20.18 -25.08
CA TYR A 36 6.20 19.40 -23.98
C TYR A 36 6.78 20.35 -22.95
N GLY A 37 6.41 20.14 -21.69
CA GLY A 37 6.97 20.86 -20.56
C GLY A 37 8.05 20.04 -19.87
N THR A 38 9.07 20.72 -19.38
CA THR A 38 10.07 20.15 -18.47
C THR A 38 10.11 20.92 -17.16
N LYS A 39 10.21 20.20 -16.03
CA LYS A 39 10.34 20.77 -14.69
C LYS A 39 11.25 19.88 -13.86
N VAL A 40 12.02 20.46 -12.94
CA VAL A 40 12.81 19.70 -11.98
C VAL A 40 11.98 19.55 -10.70
N ILE A 41 11.71 18.30 -10.31
CA ILE A 41 10.97 17.95 -9.09
C ILE A 41 11.85 16.93 -8.35
N ASP A 42 12.19 17.21 -7.10
CA ASP A 42 13.05 16.36 -6.25
C ASP A 42 14.42 16.06 -6.89
N GLY A 43 15.05 17.07 -7.51
CA GLY A 43 16.32 16.94 -8.22
C GLY A 43 16.25 16.11 -9.51
N ARG A 44 15.07 15.62 -9.91
CA ARG A 44 14.86 14.83 -11.12
C ARG A 44 14.13 15.65 -12.17
N ARG A 45 14.61 15.60 -13.41
CA ARG A 45 13.93 16.23 -14.54
C ARG A 45 12.69 15.41 -14.91
N ARG A 46 11.50 16.01 -14.74
CA ARG A 46 10.21 15.48 -15.20
C ARG A 46 9.84 16.13 -16.53
N SER A 47 9.20 15.35 -17.39
CA SER A 47 8.65 15.82 -18.66
C SER A 47 7.15 15.52 -18.68
N LYS A 48 6.34 16.47 -19.16
CA LYS A 48 4.88 16.34 -19.31
C LYS A 48 4.50 16.76 -20.73
N TYR A 49 3.55 16.04 -21.33
CA TYR A 49 2.95 16.41 -22.62
C TYR A 49 1.75 17.32 -22.36
N PHE A 50 1.68 18.45 -23.05
CA PHE A 50 0.65 19.49 -22.88
C PHE A 50 -0.34 19.57 -24.05
N GLY A 51 -0.17 18.76 -25.10
CA GLY A 51 -1.10 18.74 -26.23
C GLY A 51 -0.56 19.41 -27.50
N LYS A 52 -1.48 19.74 -28.40
CA LYS A 52 -1.21 20.39 -29.69
C LYS A 52 -1.29 21.91 -29.62
N THR A 53 -2.05 22.43 -28.67
CA THR A 53 -2.22 23.87 -28.41
C THR A 53 -1.38 24.26 -27.20
N LEU A 54 -0.88 25.49 -27.20
CA LEU A 54 -0.20 26.02 -26.02
C LEU A 54 -1.26 26.17 -24.91
N PRO A 55 -1.02 25.66 -23.69
CA PRO A 55 -1.92 25.93 -22.59
C PRO A 55 -1.93 27.44 -22.31
N THR A 56 -3.10 28.05 -22.45
CA THR A 56 -3.43 29.41 -22.04
C THR A 56 -4.30 29.33 -20.80
N ASP A 57 -4.29 30.36 -19.95
CA ASP A 57 -5.09 30.40 -18.71
C ASP A 57 -6.61 30.19 -18.98
N ASP A 58 -7.08 30.44 -20.22
CA ASP A 58 -8.45 30.20 -20.67
C ASP A 58 -8.82 28.72 -20.91
N ASN A 59 -7.84 27.80 -21.00
CA ASN A 59 -8.11 26.35 -21.15
C ASN A 59 -8.42 25.65 -19.82
N SER A 60 -8.55 26.42 -18.72
CA SER A 60 -8.94 25.95 -17.38
C SER A 60 -10.41 25.50 -17.28
N GLN A 61 -11.20 25.61 -18.36
CA GLN A 61 -12.59 25.13 -18.39
C GLN A 61 -12.70 23.59 -18.29
N ASP A 62 -11.74 22.85 -18.85
CA ASP A 62 -11.71 21.38 -18.71
C ASP A 62 -11.38 20.97 -17.26
N ASP A 63 -10.56 21.74 -16.55
CA ASP A 63 -10.21 21.47 -15.14
C ASP A 63 -11.38 21.76 -14.17
N ILE A 64 -12.24 22.74 -14.46
CA ILE A 64 -13.42 23.07 -13.63
C ILE A 64 -14.45 21.93 -13.67
N GLN A 65 -14.60 21.28 -14.82
CA GLN A 65 -15.54 20.17 -15.00
C GLN A 65 -15.07 18.93 -14.22
N ASP A 66 -13.77 18.70 -14.17
CA ASP A 66 -13.14 17.62 -13.37
C ASP A 66 -13.26 17.86 -11.86
N VAL A 67 -13.16 19.11 -11.39
CA VAL A 67 -13.32 19.44 -9.96
C VAL A 67 -14.73 19.15 -9.46
N ALA A 68 -15.77 19.49 -10.23
CA ALA A 68 -17.16 19.20 -9.86
C ALA A 68 -17.43 17.68 -9.79
N VAL A 69 -16.86 16.92 -10.74
CA VAL A 69 -16.95 15.45 -10.75
C VAL A 69 -16.24 14.87 -9.51
N LEU A 70 -15.04 15.34 -9.19
CA LEU A 70 -14.30 14.91 -8.00
C LEU A 70 -15.04 15.24 -6.71
N GLN A 71 -15.65 16.42 -6.60
CA GLN A 71 -16.47 16.80 -5.44
C GLN A 71 -17.68 15.87 -5.28
N SER A 72 -18.37 15.53 -6.36
CA SER A 72 -19.48 14.56 -6.32
C SER A 72 -19.01 13.17 -5.87
N LYS A 73 -17.80 12.76 -6.30
CA LYS A 73 -17.21 11.48 -5.91
C LYS A 73 -16.84 11.46 -4.43
N ILE A 74 -16.25 12.54 -3.92
CA ILE A 74 -15.94 12.70 -2.49
C ILE A 74 -17.21 12.56 -1.66
N GLN A 75 -18.28 13.28 -2.00
CA GLN A 75 -19.56 13.19 -1.29
C GLN A 75 -20.14 11.77 -1.31
N SER A 76 -20.01 11.05 -2.43
CA SER A 76 -20.46 9.65 -2.51
C SER A 76 -19.68 8.73 -1.56
N LEU A 77 -18.36 8.93 -1.46
CA LEU A 77 -17.48 8.14 -0.59
C LEU A 77 -17.73 8.46 0.88
N GLU A 78 -18.04 9.72 1.21
CA GLU A 78 -18.40 10.12 2.57
C GLU A 78 -19.69 9.44 3.04
N ARG A 79 -20.70 9.36 2.18
CA ARG A 79 -21.94 8.61 2.47
C ARG A 79 -21.68 7.13 2.66
N GLU A 80 -20.84 6.53 1.82
CA GLU A 80 -20.45 5.12 1.93
C GLU A 80 -19.70 4.84 3.24
N LYS A 81 -18.77 5.73 3.62
CA LYS A 81 -18.07 5.68 4.91
C LYS A 81 -19.05 5.73 6.08
N GLU A 82 -20.02 6.64 6.06
CA GLU A 82 -21.04 6.71 7.11
C GLU A 82 -21.86 5.42 7.21
N GLN A 83 -22.22 4.83 6.06
CA GLN A 83 -22.92 3.56 6.03
C GLN A 83 -22.09 2.43 6.65
N PHE A 84 -20.79 2.34 6.32
CA PHE A 84 -19.90 1.35 6.93
C PHE A 84 -19.75 1.57 8.44
N LEU A 85 -19.63 2.81 8.90
CA LEU A 85 -19.56 3.11 10.34
C LEU A 85 -20.83 2.68 11.08
N ARG A 86 -22.01 2.83 10.47
CA ARG A 86 -23.26 2.31 11.04
C ARG A 86 -23.27 0.78 11.12
N GLN A 87 -22.78 0.10 10.09
CA GLN A 87 -22.66 -1.37 10.09
C GLN A 87 -21.70 -1.88 11.16
N VAL A 88 -20.56 -1.22 11.34
CA VAL A 88 -19.60 -1.56 12.41
C VAL A 88 -20.27 -1.43 13.77
N ARG A 89 -21.00 -0.34 14.01
CA ARG A 89 -21.71 -0.13 15.28
C ARG A 89 -22.76 -1.22 15.57
N ASP A 90 -23.56 -1.60 14.56
CA ASP A 90 -24.54 -2.70 14.69
C ASP A 90 -23.85 -4.04 14.99
N LEU A 91 -22.72 -4.32 14.34
CA LEU A 91 -21.94 -5.53 14.62
C LEU A 91 -21.34 -5.53 16.03
N GLU A 92 -20.82 -4.41 16.51
CA GLU A 92 -20.33 -4.25 17.87
C GLU A 92 -21.44 -4.47 18.90
N GLU A 93 -22.63 -3.92 18.65
CA GLU A 93 -23.81 -4.12 19.51
C GLU A 93 -24.22 -5.61 19.54
N ARG A 94 -24.28 -6.27 18.37
CA ARG A 94 -24.56 -7.72 18.30
C ARG A 94 -23.51 -8.54 19.04
N LEU A 95 -22.22 -8.24 18.89
CA LEU A 95 -21.15 -8.92 19.60
C LEU A 95 -21.30 -8.75 21.11
N SER A 96 -21.63 -7.54 21.58
CA SER A 96 -21.89 -7.28 23.00
C SER A 96 -23.08 -8.09 23.52
N ALA A 97 -24.16 -8.22 22.73
CA ALA A 97 -25.32 -9.03 23.07
C ALA A 97 -24.99 -10.52 23.15
N TYR A 98 -24.16 -11.05 22.23
CA TYR A 98 -23.67 -12.42 22.30
C TYR A 98 -22.82 -12.68 23.55
N GLN A 99 -21.91 -11.77 23.88
CA GLN A 99 -21.07 -11.87 25.08
C GLN A 99 -21.88 -11.82 26.37
N ASN A 100 -22.91 -10.96 26.43
CA ASN A 100 -23.81 -10.91 27.58
C ASN A 100 -24.64 -12.19 27.71
N ARG A 101 -25.11 -12.75 26.58
CA ARG A 101 -25.85 -14.02 26.57
C ARG A 101 -24.97 -15.21 27.00
N SER A 102 -23.68 -15.22 26.66
CA SER A 102 -22.75 -16.27 27.12
C SER A 102 -22.50 -16.20 28.63
N LYS A 103 -22.43 -14.98 29.20
CA LYS A 103 -22.28 -14.77 30.65
C LYS A 103 -23.52 -15.23 31.43
N VAL A 104 -24.72 -14.96 30.92
CA VAL A 104 -25.98 -15.44 31.52
C VAL A 104 -26.08 -16.98 31.47
N ASN A 105 -25.66 -17.61 30.37
CA ASN A 105 -25.62 -19.07 30.28
C ASN A 105 -24.58 -19.71 31.23
N GLN A 106 -23.42 -19.06 31.47
CA GLN A 106 -22.43 -19.53 32.44
C GLN A 106 -22.93 -19.46 33.90
N GLN A 107 -23.81 -18.52 34.23
CA GLN A 107 -24.44 -18.42 35.55
C GLN A 107 -25.58 -19.43 35.77
N HIS A 108 -26.19 -19.94 34.70
CA HIS A 108 -27.20 -21.01 34.80
C HIS A 108 -26.60 -22.42 34.90
N SER A 109 -25.33 -22.63 34.50
CA SER A 109 -24.63 -23.90 34.63
C SER A 109 -24.07 -24.20 36.03
N SER A 110 -24.13 -23.26 36.98
CA SER A 110 -23.75 -23.49 38.38
C SER A 110 -24.87 -24.08 39.26
N ALA A 111 -25.98 -24.53 38.66
CA ALA A 111 -27.14 -25.09 39.38
C ALA A 111 -27.59 -26.47 38.87
N ILE A 112 -26.79 -27.18 38.08
CA ILE A 112 -27.06 -28.58 37.71
C ILE A 112 -25.80 -29.39 37.98
N ASP A 113 -25.71 -29.86 39.22
CA ASP A 113 -24.79 -30.91 39.64
C ASP A 113 -25.46 -32.25 39.30
N THR A 114 -25.23 -32.75 38.08
CA THR A 114 -25.49 -34.16 37.76
C THR A 114 -24.37 -34.69 36.88
N VAL A 115 -23.61 -35.58 37.50
CA VAL A 115 -22.57 -36.44 36.95
C VAL A 115 -23.04 -37.12 35.66
N VAL A 116 -22.36 -36.84 34.55
CA VAL A 116 -22.21 -37.78 33.44
C VAL A 116 -20.74 -37.78 33.06
N GLN A 117 -20.02 -38.79 33.56
CA GLN A 117 -18.71 -39.15 33.04
C GLN A 117 -18.89 -39.59 31.59
N VAL A 118 -18.28 -38.86 30.65
CA VAL A 118 -17.97 -39.40 29.34
C VAL A 118 -16.45 -39.48 29.28
N GLU A 119 -15.99 -40.72 29.20
CA GLU A 119 -14.58 -41.10 29.08
C GLU A 119 -13.96 -40.42 27.85
N MET A 120 -12.78 -39.82 28.04
CA MET A 120 -11.91 -39.42 26.95
C MET A 120 -11.18 -40.66 26.41
N PRO A 121 -11.26 -40.98 25.12
CA PRO A 121 -10.24 -41.82 24.52
C PRO A 121 -9.01 -40.98 24.16
N ALA A 122 -7.88 -41.62 24.38
CA ALA A 122 -6.54 -41.10 24.31
C ALA A 122 -6.15 -40.56 22.93
N SER A 123 -5.21 -39.62 23.00
CA SER A 123 -4.26 -39.23 21.96
C SER A 123 -3.87 -40.41 21.06
N VAL A 124 -4.14 -40.25 19.77
CA VAL A 124 -3.47 -41.01 18.72
C VAL A 124 -2.91 -39.99 17.74
N HIS A 125 -1.60 -39.75 17.82
CA HIS A 125 -0.83 -39.25 16.68
C HIS A 125 -1.03 -40.24 15.54
N SER A 126 -1.94 -39.88 14.64
CA SER A 126 -2.12 -40.54 13.36
C SER A 126 -1.93 -39.46 12.33
N VAL A 127 -0.84 -39.58 11.57
CA VAL A 127 -0.57 -38.79 10.37
C VAL A 127 -1.71 -39.08 9.41
N SER A 128 -2.75 -38.25 9.44
CA SER A 128 -3.86 -38.37 8.50
C SER A 128 -3.35 -37.88 7.16
N HIS A 129 -3.09 -38.85 6.27
CA HIS A 129 -3.09 -38.58 4.85
C HIS A 129 -4.45 -37.95 4.52
N ILE A 130 -4.44 -36.65 4.20
CA ILE A 130 -5.63 -35.93 3.77
C ILE A 130 -6.10 -36.60 2.47
N GLU A 131 -7.23 -37.33 2.53
CA GLU A 131 -7.87 -37.87 1.33
C GLU A 131 -8.28 -36.69 0.43
N MET A 132 -7.65 -36.59 -0.74
CA MET A 132 -7.79 -35.45 -1.63
C MET A 132 -8.92 -35.66 -2.62
N ASN A 133 -9.83 -34.68 -2.71
CA ASN A 133 -10.62 -34.48 -3.91
C ASN A 133 -9.72 -33.86 -5.00
N ASP A 134 -9.70 -34.45 -6.19
CA ASP A 134 -9.00 -33.98 -7.40
C ASP A 134 -9.50 -32.61 -7.93
N SER A 135 -10.37 -31.93 -7.16
CA SER A 135 -11.01 -30.66 -7.49
C SER A 135 -10.14 -29.43 -7.24
N GLY A 136 -9.02 -29.59 -6.51
CA GLY A 136 -8.14 -28.48 -6.11
C GLY A 136 -8.76 -27.53 -5.08
N GLU A 137 -9.74 -28.03 -4.32
CA GLU A 137 -10.42 -27.33 -3.23
C GLU A 137 -9.77 -27.69 -1.88
N LEU A 138 -9.42 -26.68 -1.10
CA LEU A 138 -8.84 -26.85 0.24
C LEU A 138 -9.76 -26.19 1.27
N SER A 139 -10.02 -26.90 2.37
CA SER A 139 -10.77 -26.33 3.49
C SER A 139 -9.90 -25.36 4.29
N ARG A 140 -10.55 -24.44 5.00
CA ARG A 140 -9.85 -23.52 5.90
C ARG A 140 -9.07 -24.26 6.98
N ASP A 141 -9.66 -25.30 7.56
CA ASP A 141 -9.00 -26.07 8.62
C ASP A 141 -7.73 -26.75 8.11
N GLN A 142 -7.72 -27.24 6.87
CA GLN A 142 -6.52 -27.78 6.23
C GLN A 142 -5.44 -26.70 6.03
N ILE A 143 -5.84 -25.50 5.61
CA ILE A 143 -4.92 -24.37 5.41
C ILE A 143 -4.33 -23.89 6.73
N GLU A 144 -5.14 -23.81 7.80
CA GLU A 144 -4.69 -23.43 9.14
C GLU A 144 -3.77 -24.50 9.76
N MET A 145 -4.06 -25.78 9.52
CA MET A 145 -3.19 -26.88 9.93
C MET A 145 -1.81 -26.77 9.25
N ILE A 146 -1.80 -26.56 7.93
CA ILE A 146 -0.57 -26.33 7.16
C ILE A 146 0.18 -25.09 7.70
N TRP A 147 -0.54 -24.00 7.98
CA TRP A 147 0.08 -22.81 8.56
C TRP A 147 0.78 -23.12 9.89
N ASN A 148 0.10 -23.79 10.82
CA ASN A 148 0.65 -24.11 12.13
C ASN A 148 1.88 -25.03 12.02
N GLU A 149 1.81 -26.06 11.18
CA GLU A 149 2.93 -26.96 10.91
C GLU A 149 4.16 -26.22 10.36
N GLU A 150 3.98 -25.46 9.28
CA GLU A 150 5.09 -24.81 8.56
C GLU A 150 5.64 -23.60 9.34
N SER A 151 4.78 -22.87 10.06
CA SER A 151 5.19 -21.71 10.86
C SER A 151 5.97 -22.12 12.12
N SER A 152 5.69 -23.29 12.69
CA SER A 152 6.41 -23.81 13.87
C SER A 152 7.91 -24.06 13.62
N GLN A 153 8.29 -24.26 12.35
CA GLN A 153 9.66 -24.53 11.93
C GLN A 153 10.48 -23.26 11.68
N VAL A 154 9.86 -22.07 11.74
CA VAL A 154 10.48 -20.80 11.40
C VAL A 154 10.58 -19.90 12.63
N GLU A 155 11.81 -19.51 12.99
CA GLU A 155 12.04 -18.53 14.04
C GLU A 155 11.69 -17.11 13.54
N ALA A 156 10.53 -16.60 13.93
CA ALA A 156 10.07 -15.25 13.62
C ALA A 156 9.30 -14.64 14.80
N THR A 157 9.23 -13.30 14.84
CA THR A 157 8.47 -12.61 15.89
C THR A 157 6.97 -12.81 15.70
N GLN A 158 6.19 -12.73 16.78
CA GLN A 158 4.73 -12.86 16.73
C GLN A 158 4.07 -11.84 15.79
N GLU A 159 4.65 -10.64 15.69
CA GLU A 159 4.20 -9.61 14.76
C GLU A 159 4.40 -10.02 13.29
N VAL A 160 5.57 -10.57 12.95
CA VAL A 160 5.85 -11.09 11.60
C VAL A 160 4.90 -12.24 11.27
N LEU A 161 4.72 -13.18 12.20
CA LEU A 161 3.85 -14.34 12.01
C LEU A 161 2.41 -13.91 11.78
N SER A 162 1.86 -13.00 12.59
CA SER A 162 0.49 -12.50 12.41
C SER A 162 0.30 -11.74 11.10
N GLN A 163 1.26 -10.92 10.69
CA GLN A 163 1.18 -10.19 9.41
C GLN A 163 1.30 -11.12 8.20
N ALA A 164 2.18 -12.12 8.27
CA ALA A 164 2.33 -13.14 7.25
C ALA A 164 1.08 -14.04 7.17
N HIS A 165 0.46 -14.41 8.29
CA HIS A 165 -0.78 -15.18 8.37
C HIS A 165 -1.95 -14.43 7.72
N ASN A 166 -2.11 -13.15 8.06
CA ASN A 166 -3.13 -12.30 7.45
C ASN A 166 -2.95 -12.21 5.93
N SER A 167 -1.71 -12.07 5.47
CA SER A 167 -1.40 -12.06 4.03
C SER A 167 -1.72 -13.40 3.38
N TYR A 168 -1.42 -14.50 4.06
CA TYR A 168 -1.70 -15.87 3.63
C TYR A 168 -3.19 -16.13 3.46
N ILE A 169 -4.01 -15.84 4.49
CA ILE A 169 -5.46 -16.01 4.43
C ILE A 169 -6.08 -15.12 3.36
N ASN A 170 -5.72 -13.83 3.32
CA ASN A 170 -6.29 -12.88 2.35
C ASN A 170 -5.89 -13.18 0.90
N GLY A 171 -4.75 -13.83 0.66
CA GLY A 171 -4.35 -14.22 -0.68
C GLY A 171 -4.94 -15.56 -1.14
N LEU A 172 -5.35 -16.43 -0.22
CA LEU A 172 -6.00 -17.70 -0.52
C LEU A 172 -7.52 -17.58 -0.62
N PHE A 173 -8.16 -16.77 0.23
CA PHE A 173 -9.61 -16.65 0.29
C PHE A 173 -10.09 -15.32 -0.31
N ARG A 174 -11.21 -15.36 -1.04
CA ARG A 174 -11.86 -14.13 -1.53
C ARG A 174 -12.59 -13.40 -0.41
N ASN A 175 -13.20 -14.15 0.51
CA ASN A 175 -13.81 -13.64 1.72
C ASN A 175 -13.22 -14.36 2.95
N THR A 176 -12.91 -13.61 3.99
CA THR A 176 -12.36 -14.14 5.24
C THR A 176 -13.33 -15.05 6.00
N GLN A 177 -14.61 -15.15 5.61
CA GLN A 177 -15.56 -16.11 6.18
C GLN A 177 -15.73 -17.40 5.34
N ASP A 178 -15.08 -17.49 4.19
CA ASP A 178 -15.17 -18.67 3.34
C ASP A 178 -14.56 -19.90 4.04
N LYS A 179 -15.29 -21.02 3.99
CA LYS A 179 -14.85 -22.30 4.57
C LYS A 179 -13.92 -23.09 3.66
N HIS A 180 -13.96 -22.79 2.36
CA HIS A 180 -13.21 -23.49 1.32
C HIS A 180 -12.64 -22.47 0.33
N THR A 181 -11.49 -22.78 -0.25
CA THR A 181 -10.93 -22.00 -1.35
C THR A 181 -10.60 -22.89 -2.53
N ARG A 182 -10.73 -22.32 -3.74
CA ARG A 182 -10.29 -22.93 -4.99
C ARG A 182 -9.18 -22.11 -5.59
N LEU A 183 -8.00 -22.72 -5.67
CA LEU A 183 -6.81 -22.07 -6.21
C LEU A 183 -6.90 -21.92 -7.73
N ASN A 184 -6.40 -20.80 -8.24
CA ASN A 184 -6.38 -20.52 -9.67
C ASN A 184 -5.45 -21.52 -10.40
N GLN A 185 -5.98 -22.17 -11.44
CA GLN A 185 -5.22 -23.01 -12.36
C GLN A 185 -5.10 -22.31 -13.71
N ARG A 186 -4.01 -22.56 -14.44
CA ARG A 186 -3.83 -22.07 -15.83
C ARG A 186 -4.64 -22.88 -16.87
N GLY A 187 -5.87 -23.30 -16.54
CA GLY A 187 -6.80 -24.06 -17.39
C GLY A 187 -6.38 -25.51 -17.68
N GLY A 188 -7.27 -26.49 -17.46
CA GLY A 188 -7.12 -27.92 -17.84
C GLY A 188 -5.83 -28.62 -17.41
N ASN A 189 -5.88 -29.45 -16.36
CA ASN A 189 -4.75 -30.27 -15.84
C ASN A 189 -3.38 -29.56 -15.71
N ARG A 190 -3.38 -28.22 -15.64
CA ARG A 190 -2.20 -27.35 -15.59
C ARG A 190 -1.92 -26.87 -14.17
N PRO A 191 -0.67 -26.51 -13.86
CA PRO A 191 -0.23 -26.25 -12.49
C PRO A 191 -0.91 -25.02 -11.86
N PHE A 192 -1.12 -25.10 -10.55
CA PHE A 192 -1.71 -24.05 -9.71
C PHE A 192 -0.82 -22.82 -9.65
N VAL A 193 -1.42 -21.63 -9.74
CA VAL A 193 -0.74 -20.35 -9.80
C VAL A 193 -0.63 -19.76 -8.39
N CYS A 194 0.60 -19.50 -7.93
CA CYS A 194 0.82 -18.90 -6.61
C CYS A 194 0.41 -17.42 -6.60
N PRO A 195 -0.50 -17.00 -5.71
CA PRO A 195 -0.93 -15.60 -5.61
C PRO A 195 0.13 -14.72 -4.94
N PHE A 196 1.02 -15.32 -4.16
CA PHE A 196 2.01 -14.62 -3.35
C PHE A 196 3.30 -14.32 -4.10
N ARG A 197 3.72 -15.23 -4.99
CA ARG A 197 5.00 -15.15 -5.69
C ARG A 197 4.81 -14.89 -7.18
N SER A 198 5.19 -13.69 -7.61
CA SER A 198 5.53 -13.46 -9.02
C SER A 198 6.84 -14.20 -9.35
N GLY A 199 6.84 -14.93 -10.46
CA GLY A 199 8.05 -15.37 -11.15
C GLY A 199 8.75 -14.18 -11.81
N GLY A 200 10.06 -14.34 -12.08
CA GLY A 200 10.82 -13.35 -12.84
C GLY A 200 10.21 -13.10 -14.23
N ARG A 201 10.41 -11.89 -14.78
CA ARG A 201 9.81 -11.41 -16.06
C ARG A 201 8.28 -11.50 -16.12
N GLY A 202 7.59 -11.28 -14.99
CA GLY A 202 6.13 -11.16 -14.96
C GLY A 202 5.36 -12.48 -15.07
N GLY A 203 6.03 -13.63 -14.98
CA GLY A 203 5.35 -14.92 -14.79
C GLY A 203 4.84 -15.07 -13.36
N HIS A 204 3.98 -16.05 -13.08
CA HIS A 204 3.70 -16.49 -11.70
C HIS A 204 4.39 -17.84 -11.46
N ARG A 205 4.80 -18.13 -10.22
CA ARG A 205 5.25 -19.49 -9.89
C ARG A 205 4.08 -20.45 -9.95
N THR A 206 4.31 -21.61 -10.55
CA THR A 206 3.27 -22.64 -10.71
C THR A 206 3.65 -23.92 -9.99
N PHE A 207 2.65 -24.65 -9.50
CA PHE A 207 2.82 -25.84 -8.66
C PHE A 207 1.92 -26.99 -9.15
N GLY A 208 2.42 -28.22 -9.11
CA GLY A 208 1.65 -29.39 -9.54
C GLY A 208 0.48 -29.75 -8.61
N ASN A 209 0.53 -29.34 -7.33
CA ASN A 209 -0.50 -29.61 -6.33
C ASN A 209 -0.80 -28.32 -5.54
N ALA A 210 -2.08 -28.11 -5.23
CA ALA A 210 -2.61 -27.06 -4.36
C ALA A 210 -1.94 -27.07 -2.98
N GLU A 211 -1.82 -28.24 -2.34
CA GLU A 211 -1.20 -28.36 -1.02
C GLU A 211 0.28 -27.92 -1.07
N ARG A 212 1.02 -28.38 -2.08
CA ARG A 212 2.43 -28.01 -2.24
C ARG A 212 2.61 -26.50 -2.44
N LEU A 213 1.69 -25.84 -3.15
CA LEU A 213 1.68 -24.37 -3.27
C LEU A 213 1.48 -23.72 -1.91
N VAL A 214 0.48 -24.18 -1.16
CA VAL A 214 0.04 -23.64 0.12
C VAL A 214 1.12 -23.83 1.20
N ARG A 215 1.75 -25.00 1.29
CA ARG A 215 2.89 -25.28 2.17
C ARG A 215 4.10 -24.41 1.84
N THR A 216 4.53 -24.38 0.59
CA THR A 216 5.74 -23.62 0.18
C THR A 216 5.56 -22.10 0.24
N ALA A 217 4.33 -21.60 0.30
CA ALA A 217 4.04 -20.18 0.45
C ALA A 217 4.31 -19.66 1.87
N VAL A 218 4.11 -20.48 2.92
CA VAL A 218 4.23 -20.06 4.33
C VAL A 218 5.62 -19.52 4.67
N PRO A 219 6.72 -20.29 4.53
CA PRO A 219 8.05 -19.81 4.90
C PRO A 219 8.47 -18.59 4.07
N TRP A 220 8.02 -18.51 2.81
CA TRP A 220 8.29 -17.34 1.98
C TRP A 220 7.59 -16.08 2.45
N LEU A 221 6.32 -16.18 2.85
CA LEU A 221 5.56 -15.04 3.34
C LEU A 221 6.20 -14.49 4.62
N ILE A 222 6.60 -15.37 5.52
CA ILE A 222 7.33 -15.00 6.74
C ILE A 222 8.63 -14.28 6.37
N GLU A 223 9.47 -14.86 5.50
CA GLU A 223 10.71 -14.24 5.05
C GLU A 223 10.48 -12.87 4.37
N ASN A 224 9.46 -12.77 3.52
CA ASN A 224 9.14 -11.54 2.79
C ASN A 224 8.65 -10.44 3.74
N VAL A 225 7.80 -10.77 4.70
CA VAL A 225 7.35 -9.82 5.73
C VAL A 225 8.52 -9.36 6.60
N SER A 226 9.39 -10.27 7.04
CA SER A 226 10.61 -9.92 7.78
C SER A 226 11.49 -8.95 7.00
N LYS A 227 11.71 -9.19 5.70
CA LYS A 227 12.48 -8.27 4.83
C LYS A 227 11.81 -6.91 4.68
N GLN A 228 10.48 -6.88 4.55
CA GLN A 228 9.74 -5.62 4.49
C GLN A 228 9.85 -4.83 5.80
N GLN A 229 9.76 -5.49 6.96
CA GLN A 229 9.94 -4.84 8.26
C GLN A 229 11.36 -4.30 8.44
N ALA A 230 12.38 -5.08 8.09
CA ALA A 230 13.77 -4.64 8.12
C ALA A 230 13.98 -3.40 7.22
N THR A 231 13.44 -3.42 6.01
CA THR A 231 13.52 -2.28 5.08
C THR A 231 12.82 -1.05 5.64
N LYS A 232 11.64 -1.21 6.26
CA LYS A 232 10.92 -0.10 6.91
C LYS A 232 11.73 0.49 8.07
N TYR A 233 12.34 -0.36 8.90
CA TYR A 233 13.20 0.06 10.00
C TYR A 233 14.41 0.85 9.49
N ASP A 234 15.09 0.36 8.44
CA ASP A 234 16.22 1.04 7.84
C ASP A 234 15.83 2.42 7.27
N ILE A 235 14.71 2.51 6.56
CA ILE A 235 14.19 3.77 6.04
C ILE A 235 13.89 4.74 7.20
N ALA A 236 13.24 4.26 8.27
CA ALA A 236 12.94 5.07 9.44
C ALA A 236 14.22 5.56 10.14
N SER A 237 15.21 4.68 10.32
CA SER A 237 16.50 5.01 10.90
C SER A 237 17.26 6.05 10.07
N GLN A 238 17.25 5.91 8.74
CA GLN A 238 17.84 6.89 7.83
C GLN A 238 17.12 8.24 7.90
N ALA A 239 15.79 8.24 7.95
CA ALA A 239 15.00 9.46 8.10
C ALA A 239 15.33 10.17 9.43
N GLU A 240 15.48 9.42 10.52
CA GLU A 240 15.83 9.97 11.83
C GLU A 240 17.26 10.54 11.85
N ARG A 241 18.24 9.83 11.28
CA ARG A 241 19.60 10.36 11.11
C ARG A 241 19.62 11.66 10.31
N LYS A 242 18.82 11.75 9.24
CA LYS A 242 18.68 13.00 8.47
C LYS A 242 18.09 14.12 9.32
N ARG A 243 17.00 13.86 10.06
CA ARG A 243 16.36 14.83 10.97
C ARG A 243 17.33 15.34 12.03
N GLN A 244 18.08 14.44 12.66
CA GLN A 244 19.10 14.81 13.64
C GLN A 244 20.21 15.66 12.99
N GLY A 245 20.62 15.32 11.76
CA GLY A 245 21.58 16.13 11.00
C GLY A 245 21.10 17.56 10.73
N TYR A 246 19.82 17.73 10.36
CA TYR A 246 19.21 19.05 10.21
C TYR A 246 19.15 19.80 11.54
N ARG A 247 18.69 19.15 12.61
CA ARG A 247 18.63 19.75 13.95
C ARG A 247 19.99 20.26 14.41
N ASN A 248 21.03 19.44 14.30
CA ASN A 248 22.39 19.83 14.67
C ASN A 248 22.86 21.05 13.85
N ARG A 249 22.57 21.08 12.54
CA ARG A 249 22.90 22.22 11.67
C ARG A 249 22.18 23.49 12.10
N TYR A 250 20.90 23.40 12.45
CA TYR A 250 20.14 24.55 12.94
C TYR A 250 20.64 25.03 14.30
N GLN A 251 20.96 24.12 15.21
CA GLN A 251 21.53 24.48 16.51
C GLN A 251 22.89 25.17 16.39
N ALA A 252 23.71 24.83 15.38
CA ALA A 252 24.96 25.53 15.11
C ALA A 252 24.80 26.90 14.42
N MET A 253 23.64 27.18 13.83
CA MET A 253 23.40 28.40 13.04
C MET A 253 23.09 29.62 13.94
N PRO A 254 23.66 30.81 13.65
CA PRO A 254 23.30 32.06 14.34
C PRO A 254 21.81 32.39 14.25
N LEU A 255 21.26 33.04 15.29
CA LEU A 255 19.81 33.29 15.40
C LEU A 255 19.24 34.11 14.23
N ASN A 256 19.97 35.15 13.79
CA ASN A 256 19.58 35.96 12.63
C ASN A 256 19.52 35.16 11.32
N GLN A 257 20.45 34.21 11.12
CA GLN A 257 20.45 33.32 9.96
C GLN A 257 19.30 32.31 10.02
N LEU A 258 18.98 31.79 11.21
CA LEU A 258 17.83 30.89 11.41
C LEU A 258 16.50 31.59 11.10
N GLN A 259 16.33 32.82 11.58
CA GLN A 259 15.13 33.62 11.32
C GLN A 259 14.97 33.90 9.82
N ALA A 260 16.05 34.33 9.14
CA ALA A 260 16.02 34.54 7.69
C ALA A 260 15.70 33.25 6.91
N LEU A 261 16.22 32.11 7.35
CA LEU A 261 15.91 30.80 6.77
C LEU A 261 14.44 30.42 6.98
N GLN A 262 13.93 30.62 8.19
CA GLN A 262 12.52 30.39 8.55
C GLN A 262 11.59 31.20 7.64
N ASP A 263 11.84 32.51 7.48
CA ASP A 263 11.02 33.38 6.64
C ASP A 263 11.05 32.99 5.17
N LYS A 264 12.20 32.51 4.68
CA LYS A 264 12.32 32.01 3.31
C LYS A 264 11.51 30.72 3.12
N MET A 265 11.62 29.77 4.05
CA MET A 265 10.88 28.51 4.00
C MET A 265 9.37 28.73 4.14
N ARG A 266 8.96 29.61 5.07
CA ARG A 266 7.55 29.96 5.33
C ARG A 266 6.88 30.49 4.06
N ARG A 267 7.50 31.45 3.38
CA ARG A 267 7.01 31.98 2.08
C ARG A 267 6.84 30.90 1.01
N SER A 268 7.76 29.94 0.93
CA SER A 268 7.65 28.83 -0.02
C SER A 268 6.51 27.87 0.31
N VAL A 269 6.27 27.60 1.59
CA VAL A 269 5.14 26.77 2.04
C VAL A 269 3.81 27.48 1.80
N GLU A 270 3.69 28.75 2.21
CA GLU A 270 2.47 29.56 2.05
C GLU A 270 2.09 29.76 0.58
N SER A 271 3.09 29.91 -0.30
CA SER A 271 2.86 30.01 -1.74
C SER A 271 2.60 28.66 -2.43
N GLY A 272 2.69 27.54 -1.69
CA GLY A 272 2.60 26.20 -2.27
C GLY A 272 3.69 25.92 -3.31
N ASN A 273 4.81 26.66 -3.26
CA ASN A 273 5.85 26.63 -4.28
C ASN A 273 7.22 26.29 -3.70
N ALA A 274 7.65 25.05 -3.95
CA ALA A 274 8.97 24.54 -3.55
C ALA A 274 10.10 24.89 -4.53
N VAL A 275 9.87 25.74 -5.54
CA VAL A 275 10.92 26.15 -6.49
C VAL A 275 12.10 26.79 -5.75
N GLY A 276 13.30 26.29 -6.02
CA GLY A 276 14.54 26.72 -5.34
C GLY A 276 14.92 25.87 -4.12
N TRP A 277 14.10 24.88 -3.76
CA TRP A 277 14.40 23.90 -2.72
C TRP A 277 14.66 22.51 -3.32
N THR A 278 15.54 21.75 -2.68
CA THR A 278 15.82 20.36 -3.06
C THR A 278 14.87 19.35 -2.41
N MET A 279 13.88 19.83 -1.66
CA MET A 279 12.98 19.05 -0.81
C MET A 279 11.52 19.35 -1.15
N SER A 280 10.62 18.44 -0.80
CA SER A 280 9.18 18.62 -1.02
C SER A 280 8.59 19.69 -0.10
N LEU A 281 7.38 20.17 -0.42
CA LEU A 281 6.63 21.08 0.47
C LEU A 281 6.39 20.47 1.86
N SER A 282 6.03 19.19 1.91
CA SER A 282 5.83 18.48 3.17
C SER A 282 7.11 18.37 4.00
N GLU A 283 8.27 18.24 3.35
CA GLU A 283 9.56 18.23 4.02
C GLU A 283 9.93 19.65 4.51
N LEU A 284 9.65 20.70 3.73
CA LEU A 284 9.81 22.10 4.16
C LEU A 284 8.98 22.41 5.41
N GLU A 285 7.72 21.99 5.45
CA GLU A 285 6.85 22.13 6.62
C GLU A 285 7.44 21.43 7.86
N GLN A 286 8.01 20.25 7.69
CA GLN A 286 8.68 19.54 8.78
C GLN A 286 9.93 20.28 9.27
N GLN A 287 10.75 20.82 8.36
CA GLN A 287 11.93 21.60 8.71
C GLN A 287 11.55 22.92 9.41
N LEU A 288 10.48 23.59 8.98
CA LEU A 288 9.97 24.80 9.63
C LEU A 288 9.64 24.57 11.11
N LYS A 289 8.90 23.50 11.41
CA LYS A 289 8.59 23.11 12.80
C LYS A 289 9.85 22.86 13.63
N MET A 290 10.88 22.28 13.01
CA MET A 290 12.16 22.03 13.68
C MET A 290 12.92 23.34 13.95
N ILE A 291 12.97 24.25 12.98
CA ILE A 291 13.61 25.56 13.12
C ILE A 291 12.89 26.38 14.21
N GLU A 292 11.55 26.39 14.22
CA GLU A 292 10.74 27.05 15.25
C GLU A 292 11.11 26.59 16.65
N LYS A 293 11.24 25.26 16.84
CA LYS A 293 11.66 24.70 18.11
C LYS A 293 13.08 25.14 18.48
N VAL A 294 14.02 25.14 17.55
CA VAL A 294 15.41 25.56 17.81
C VAL A 294 15.50 27.05 18.12
N ILE A 295 14.72 27.90 17.45
CA ILE A 295 14.63 29.33 17.75
C ILE A 295 14.08 29.54 19.16
N ALA A 296 13.02 28.82 19.54
CA ALA A 296 12.45 28.87 20.88
C ALA A 296 13.42 28.38 21.97
N GLU A 297 14.25 27.37 21.67
CA GLU A 297 15.31 26.89 22.58
C GLU A 297 16.46 27.92 22.74
N LYS A 298 16.62 28.87 21.81
CA LYS A 298 17.73 29.85 21.78
C LYS A 298 17.35 31.27 22.22
N SER A 299 16.05 31.58 22.29
CA SER A 299 15.53 32.89 22.66
C SER A 299 15.32 32.99 24.16
#